data_AF-A0A7X6YEB2-F1
#
_entry.id   AF-A0A7X6YEB2-F1
#
_cell.length_a   1.000
_cell.length_b   1.000
_cell.length_c   1.000
_cell.angle_alpha   90.00
_cell.angle_beta   90.00
_cell.angle_gamma   90.00
#
_symmetry.space_group_name_H-M   'P 1'
#
loop_
_entity.id
_entity.type
_entity.pdbx_description
1 polymer ?
#
loop_
_entity_poly.entity_id
_entity_poly.type
_entity_poly.pdbx_seq_one_letter_code
_entity_poly.pdbx_strand_id
1 'polypeptide(L)'
;MKQLLLSVACGALMSVEAVTLPDPVIWWTMDEAAAGKIVEASGNGNDLTLGPGLSLVESRVSGKALASDGTTNTWGTFPCPALTSRTVSF
;
A
#
# COMPACT_ATOMS: atom_id res chain seq x y z
N MET A 1 -10.22 -9.18 59.82
CA MET A 1 -9.88 -10.39 59.02
C MET A 1 -10.99 -10.56 57.98
N LYS A 2 -10.74 -10.22 56.70
CA LYS A 2 -10.50 -11.17 55.57
C LYS A 2 -11.82 -11.88 55.12
N GLN A 3 -12.33 -11.87 53.87
CA GLN A 3 -11.95 -11.34 52.56
C GLN A 3 -13.21 -11.29 51.67
N LEU A 4 -13.13 -10.44 50.65
CA LEU A 4 -14.02 -10.19 49.52
C LEU A 4 -14.39 -11.47 48.73
N LEU A 5 -15.64 -11.65 48.30
CA LEU A 5 -15.99 -12.52 47.17
C LEU A 5 -16.82 -11.75 46.14
N LEU A 6 -16.18 -11.59 44.98
CA LEU A 6 -16.57 -10.91 43.78
C LEU A 6 -17.56 -11.79 42.99
N SER A 7 -18.72 -11.25 42.59
CA SER A 7 -19.65 -11.93 41.67
C SER A 7 -20.56 -10.87 41.05
N VAL A 8 -20.81 -10.75 39.75
CA VAL A 8 -20.53 -11.57 38.57
C VAL A 8 -20.27 -10.60 37.41
N ALA A 9 -19.20 -10.85 36.67
CA ALA A 9 -18.93 -10.19 35.40
C ALA A 9 -19.97 -10.63 34.36
N CYS A 10 -20.74 -9.69 33.83
CA CYS A 10 -21.55 -9.89 32.62
C CYS A 10 -21.20 -8.81 31.59
N GLY A 11 -19.91 -8.63 31.36
CA GLY A 11 -19.41 -8.03 30.13
C GLY A 11 -18.81 -9.16 29.33
N ALA A 12 -19.53 -9.68 28.34
CA ALA A 12 -18.90 -10.53 27.34
C ALA A 12 -17.80 -9.69 26.67
N LEU A 13 -16.56 -9.90 27.10
CA LEU A 13 -15.38 -9.45 26.38
C LEU A 13 -15.42 -10.21 25.04
N MET A 14 -16.06 -9.61 24.04
CA MET A 14 -15.91 -10.05 22.67
C MET A 14 -14.44 -9.82 22.34
N SER A 15 -13.65 -10.89 22.32
CA SER A 15 -12.30 -10.86 21.78
C SER A 15 -12.42 -10.38 20.34
N VAL A 16 -12.10 -9.11 20.09
CA VAL A 16 -11.86 -8.64 18.74
C VAL A 16 -10.53 -9.27 18.35
N GLU A 17 -10.59 -10.43 17.71
CA GLU A 17 -9.44 -10.94 16.98
C GLU A 17 -9.18 -9.96 15.83
N ALA A 18 -8.07 -9.24 15.92
CA ALA A 18 -7.59 -8.45 14.81
C ALA A 18 -7.33 -9.43 13.65
N VAL A 19 -7.99 -9.21 12.52
CA VAL A 19 -7.66 -9.92 11.29
C VAL A 19 -6.28 -9.45 10.86
N THR A 20 -5.27 -10.31 11.01
CA THR A 20 -3.95 -10.06 10.44
C THR A 20 -4.04 -10.27 8.94
N LEU A 21 -3.83 -9.20 8.18
CA LEU A 21 -3.66 -9.30 6.73
C LEU A 21 -2.26 -9.86 6.43
N PRO A 22 -2.08 -10.62 5.33
CA PRO A 22 -0.76 -10.99 4.88
C PRO A 22 0.05 -9.74 4.53
N ASP A 23 1.38 -9.83 4.69
CA ASP A 23 2.27 -8.76 4.27
C ASP A 23 2.13 -8.53 2.76
N PRO A 24 1.91 -7.27 2.32
CA PRO A 24 1.77 -6.98 0.91
C PRO A 24 3.08 -7.26 0.19
N VAL A 25 3.00 -7.91 -0.98
CA VAL A 25 4.15 -8.08 -1.88
C VAL A 25 4.71 -6.72 -2.30
N ILE A 26 3.82 -5.74 -2.45
CA ILE A 26 4.13 -4.39 -2.93
C ILE A 26 3.06 -3.40 -2.50
N TRP A 27 3.46 -2.23 -2.02
CA TRP A 27 2.62 -1.03 -1.97
C TRP A 27 3.49 0.23 -2.13
N TRP A 28 2.95 1.24 -2.82
CA TRP A 28 3.58 2.53 -3.04
C TRP A 28 2.71 3.61 -2.40
N THR A 29 3.29 4.47 -1.58
CA THR A 29 2.52 5.53 -0.89
C THR A 29 2.03 6.62 -1.85
N MET A 30 2.71 6.77 -2.99
CA MET A 30 2.47 7.84 -3.96
C MET A 30 2.67 9.25 -3.38
N ASP A 31 3.49 9.42 -2.33
CA ASP A 31 3.73 10.74 -1.73
C ASP A 31 4.73 11.58 -2.55
N GLU A 32 5.71 10.91 -3.17
CA GLU A 32 6.76 11.55 -3.94
C GLU A 32 7.22 10.69 -5.12
N ALA A 33 7.74 11.38 -6.14
CA ALA A 33 8.45 10.75 -7.23
C ALA A 33 9.79 11.46 -7.43
N ALA A 34 10.88 10.70 -7.39
CA ALA A 34 12.24 11.21 -7.60
C ALA A 34 12.90 10.44 -8.75
N ALA A 35 13.46 11.18 -9.71
CA ALA A 35 14.09 10.61 -10.91
C ALA A 35 13.22 9.55 -11.64
N GLY A 36 11.91 9.80 -11.73
CA GLY A 36 10.96 8.89 -12.39
C GLY A 36 10.64 7.63 -11.58
N LYS A 37 10.88 7.62 -10.26
CA LYS A 37 10.56 6.49 -9.39
C LYS A 37 9.68 6.87 -8.20
N ILE A 38 8.80 5.97 -7.80
CA ILE A 38 8.07 6.02 -6.52
C ILE A 38 8.59 4.90 -5.63
N VAL A 39 9.04 5.26 -4.43
CA VAL A 39 9.64 4.32 -3.47
C VAL A 39 8.58 3.35 -2.96
N GLU A 40 8.96 2.08 -2.87
CA GLU A 40 8.14 1.02 -2.30
C GLU A 40 8.18 1.02 -0.78
N ALA A 41 7.03 0.82 -0.16
CA ALA A 41 6.86 1.00 1.28
C ALA A 41 6.64 -0.32 2.05
N SER A 42 6.51 -1.47 1.37
CA SER A 42 6.41 -2.78 2.06
C SER A 42 7.76 -3.27 2.57
N GLY A 43 8.87 -2.70 2.10
CA GLY A 43 10.22 -3.15 2.45
C GLY A 43 10.73 -4.29 1.58
N ASN A 44 10.05 -4.60 0.47
CA ASN A 44 10.45 -5.64 -0.48
C ASN A 44 11.31 -5.09 -1.63
N GLY A 45 11.56 -3.78 -1.70
CA GLY A 45 12.46 -3.15 -2.66
C GLY A 45 11.90 -3.08 -4.09
N ASN A 46 10.58 -3.14 -4.23
CA ASN A 46 9.90 -3.12 -5.52
C ASN A 46 9.53 -1.70 -5.96
N ASP A 47 10.47 -0.76 -5.99
CA ASP A 47 10.23 0.63 -6.43
C ASP A 47 9.55 0.68 -7.81
N LEU A 48 8.56 1.55 -7.97
CA LEU A 48 7.89 1.76 -9.25
C LEU A 48 8.71 2.70 -10.10
N THR A 49 9.21 2.23 -11.24
CA THR A 49 9.77 3.09 -12.29
C THR A 49 8.66 3.51 -13.24
N LEU A 50 8.49 4.83 -13.43
CA LEU A 50 7.48 5.42 -14.28
C LEU A 50 8.00 5.56 -15.72
N GLY A 51 7.18 5.12 -16.68
CA GLY A 51 7.35 5.45 -18.09
C GLY A 51 7.09 6.93 -18.36
N PRO A 52 7.56 7.47 -19.49
CA PRO A 52 7.55 8.92 -19.72
C PRO A 52 6.14 9.50 -19.90
N GLY A 53 5.12 8.68 -20.17
CA GLY A 53 3.72 9.10 -20.24
C GLY A 53 2.99 9.05 -18.90
N LEU A 54 3.68 8.72 -17.80
CA LEU A 54 3.11 8.59 -16.47
C LEU A 54 3.78 9.58 -15.51
N SER A 55 2.98 10.36 -14.80
CA SER A 55 3.47 11.33 -13.81
C SER A 55 2.69 11.24 -12.52
N LEU A 56 3.33 11.62 -11.41
CA LEU A 56 2.67 11.75 -10.12
C LEU A 56 2.19 13.20 -9.97
N VAL A 57 0.88 13.40 -9.81
CA VAL A 57 0.24 14.72 -9.73
C VAL A 57 -0.67 14.81 -8.52
N GLU A 58 -1.01 16.04 -8.09
CA GLU A 58 -2.02 16.24 -7.06
C GLU A 58 -3.37 15.66 -7.49
N SER A 59 -3.97 14.84 -6.62
CA SER A 59 -5.27 14.22 -6.86
C SER A 59 -6.42 15.17 -6.56
N ARG A 60 -7.57 14.93 -7.19
CA ARG A 60 -8.83 15.63 -6.84
C ARG A 60 -9.55 15.02 -5.64
N VAL A 61 -9.11 13.84 -5.18
CA VAL A 61 -9.78 13.07 -4.11
C VAL A 61 -8.97 13.09 -2.82
N SER A 62 -7.72 12.62 -2.87
CA SER A 62 -6.82 12.56 -1.71
C SER A 62 -5.38 12.36 -2.16
N GLY A 63 -4.45 13.07 -1.53
CA GLY A 63 -3.01 12.96 -1.80
C GLY A 63 -2.66 13.19 -3.27
N LYS A 64 -1.74 12.40 -3.79
CA LYS A 64 -1.34 12.39 -5.20
C LYS A 64 -1.83 11.12 -5.90
N ALA A 65 -1.87 11.19 -7.22
CA ALA A 65 -2.26 10.08 -8.07
C ALA A 65 -1.41 10.04 -9.34
N LEU A 66 -1.38 8.87 -9.97
CA LEU A 66 -0.77 8.71 -11.28
C LEU A 66 -1.67 9.32 -12.36
N ALA A 67 -1.11 10.20 -13.19
CA ALA A 67 -1.75 10.77 -14.36
C ALA A 67 -1.08 10.26 -15.64
N SER A 68 -1.92 9.78 -16.55
CA SER A 68 -1.54 9.39 -17.91
C SER A 68 -1.59 10.60 -18.85
N ASP A 69 -0.64 10.67 -19.78
CA ASP A 69 -0.66 11.61 -20.90
C ASP A 69 -1.51 11.13 -22.10
N GLY A 70 -2.09 9.93 -22.02
CA GLY A 70 -2.90 9.31 -23.06
C GLY A 70 -2.11 8.65 -24.19
N THR A 71 -0.78 8.52 -24.07
CA THR A 71 0.08 7.86 -25.06
C THR A 71 0.42 6.43 -24.66
N THR A 72 0.97 5.66 -25.60
CA THR A 72 1.46 4.29 -25.36
C THR A 72 2.63 4.21 -24.38
N ASN A 73 3.19 5.35 -23.97
CA ASN A 73 4.25 5.43 -22.98
C ASN A 73 3.75 5.49 -21.53
N THR A 74 2.43 5.34 -21.33
CA THR A 74 1.79 5.30 -20.01
C THR A 74 1.95 3.92 -19.38
N TRP A 75 3.11 3.67 -18.78
CA TRP A 75 3.39 2.42 -18.07
C TRP A 75 4.19 2.67 -16.80
N GLY A 76 4.18 1.71 -15.88
CA GLY A 76 5.08 1.63 -14.73
C GLY A 76 5.60 0.21 -14.57
N THR A 77 6.86 0.04 -14.15
CA THR A 77 7.49 -1.28 -13.96
C THR A 77 8.24 -1.39 -12.65
N PHE A 78 8.36 -2.60 -12.11
CA PHE A 78 8.99 -2.86 -10.81
C PHE A 78 9.72 -4.22 -10.79
N PRO A 79 10.80 -4.36 -10.02
CA PRO A 79 11.71 -5.51 -10.08
C PRO A 79 11.29 -6.66 -9.16
N CYS A 80 10.07 -7.19 -9.29
CA CYS A 80 9.63 -8.34 -8.48
C CYS A 80 9.86 -9.68 -9.21
N PRO A 81 10.88 -10.49 -8.87
CA PRO A 81 11.22 -11.70 -9.64
C PRO A 81 10.19 -12.82 -9.50
N ALA A 82 9.37 -12.79 -8.44
CA ALA A 82 8.30 -13.76 -8.22
C ALA A 82 7.13 -13.58 -9.19
N LEU A 83 7.04 -12.45 -9.89
CA LEU A 83 5.95 -12.13 -10.81
C LEU A 83 6.40 -12.26 -12.27
N THR A 84 5.59 -12.95 -13.07
CA THR A 84 5.82 -13.09 -14.51
C THR A 84 5.52 -11.79 -15.24
N SER A 85 4.46 -11.07 -14.85
CA SER A 85 4.13 -9.72 -15.30
C SER A 85 4.55 -8.68 -14.26
N ARG A 86 5.30 -7.67 -14.71
CA ARG A 86 5.94 -6.63 -13.87
C ARG A 86 5.68 -5.22 -14.40
N THR A 87 4.73 -5.08 -15.32
CA THR A 87 4.38 -3.81 -15.95
C THR A 87 2.90 -3.57 -15.77
N VAL A 88 2.56 -2.37 -15.29
CA VAL A 88 1.20 -1.84 -15.27
C VAL A 88 1.12 -0.81 -16.39
N SER A 89 0.17 -0.96 -17.31
CA SER A 89 -0.09 -0.03 -18.41
C SER A 89 -1.57 0.28 -18.50
N PHE A 90 -1.92 1.47 -18.99
CA PHE A 90 -3.29 1.97 -19.10
C PHE A 90 -3.67 2.25 -20.55
#